data_AF-A0AA51B6J2-F1
#
_entry.id   AF-A0AA51B6J2-F1
#
_cell.length_a   1.000
_cell.length_b   1.000
_cell.length_c   1.000
_cell.angle_alpha   90.00
_cell.angle_beta   90.00
_cell.angle_gamma   90.00
#
_symmetry.space_group_name_H-M   'P 1'
#
loop_
_entity.id
_entity.type
_entity.pdbx_description
1 polymer ?
#
loop_
_entity_poly.entity_id
_entity_poly.type
_entity_poly.pdbx_seq_one_letter_code
_entity_poly.pdbx_strand_id
1 'polypeptide(L)' 'AFTKFIRYNSTEYEVKLVDTAGQDEYSIFPPQYSMDFHGYVLVYSITSSKSFQIVQIIYDKLLDMVGKI' A
#
# COMPACT_ATOMS: atom_id res chain seq x y z
N ALA A 1 -12.91 4.38 2.63
CA ALA A 1 -12.66 3.03 2.08
C ALA A 1 -13.78 2.70 1.10
N PHE A 2 -13.44 2.09 -0.02
CA PHE A 2 -14.36 1.69 -1.08
C PHE A 2 -14.34 0.17 -1.21
N THR A 3 -15.50 -0.47 -1.27
CA THR A 3 -15.62 -1.92 -1.40
C THR A 3 -16.07 -2.30 -2.79
N LYS A 4 -15.44 -3.32 -3.38
CA LYS A 4 -15.80 -3.86 -4.70
C LYS A 4 -15.73 -5.37 -4.69
N PHE A 5 -16.76 -6.02 -5.25
CA PHE A 5 -16.72 -7.44 -5.55
C PHE A 5 -15.98 -7.69 -6.86
N ILE A 6 -14.96 -8.54 -6.83
CA ILE A 6 -14.13 -8.90 -7.99
C ILE A 6 -14.19 -10.42 -8.16
N ARG A 7 -14.48 -10.87 -9.38
CA ARG A 7 -14.39 -12.30 -9.72
C ARG A 7 -13.03 -12.62 -10.32
N TYR A 8 -12.33 -13.57 -9.72
CA TYR A 8 -11.04 -14.07 -10.19
C TYR A 8 -11.02 -15.59 -10.05
N ASN A 9 -10.63 -16.31 -11.10
CA ASN A 9 -10.60 -17.78 -11.14
C ASN A 9 -11.89 -18.46 -10.62
N SER A 10 -13.05 -17.97 -11.06
CA SER A 10 -14.38 -18.45 -10.64
C SER A 10 -14.70 -18.28 -9.14
N THR A 11 -13.86 -17.60 -8.37
CA THR A 11 -14.10 -17.20 -6.99
C THR A 11 -14.43 -15.71 -6.94
N GLU A 12 -15.40 -15.34 -6.11
CA GLU A 12 -15.77 -13.94 -5.87
C GLU A 12 -15.10 -13.45 -4.60
N TYR A 13 -14.42 -12.32 -4.69
CA TYR A 13 -13.70 -11.70 -3.59
C TYR A 13 -14.31 -10.33 -3.29
N GLU A 14 -14.59 -10.08 -2.02
CA GLU A 14 -14.85 -8.73 -1.54
C GLU A 14 -13.52 -8.03 -1.30
N VAL A 15 -13.23 -7.01 -2.12
CA VAL A 15 -11.99 -6.24 -2.02
C VAL A 15 -12.31 -4.87 -1.43
N LYS A 16 -11.75 -4.61 -0.24
CA LYS A 16 -11.80 -3.30 0.42
C LYS A 16 -10.56 -2.48 0.04
N LEU A 17 -10.77 -1.45 -0.76
CA LEU A 17 -9.76 -0.48 -1.17
C LEU A 17 -9.71 0.69 -0.18
N VAL A 18 -8.52 0.96 0.35
CA VAL A 18 -8.26 2.09 1.23
C VAL A 18 -7.34 3.04 0.48
N ASP A 19 -7.89 4.18 0.05
CA ASP A 19 -7.10 5.28 -0.49
C ASP A 19 -6.48 6.05 0.68
N THR A 20 -5.17 6.26 0.61
CA THR A 20 -4.41 6.99 1.62
C THR A 20 -4.11 8.39 1.09
N ALA A 21 -4.12 9.40 1.96
CA ALA A 21 -3.50 10.68 1.60
C ALA A 21 -2.04 10.44 1.16
N GLY A 22 -1.55 11.22 0.19
CA GLY A 22 -0.19 11.10 -0.32
C GLY A 22 0.81 11.10 0.84
N GLN A 23 1.62 10.04 0.92
CA GLN A 23 2.62 9.90 1.97
C GLN A 23 3.94 10.51 1.51
N ASP A 24 4.58 11.26 2.41
CA ASP A 24 5.94 11.76 2.23
C ASP A 24 6.95 10.86 2.96
N GLU A 25 8.24 11.15 2.79
CA GLU A 25 9.34 10.39 3.41
C GLU A 25 9.34 10.39 4.95
N TYR A 26 8.63 11.33 5.59
CA TYR A 26 8.53 11.44 7.04
C TYR A 26 7.23 10.88 7.59
N SER A 27 6.31 10.49 6.71
CA SER A 27 5.04 9.91 7.10
C SER A 27 5.29 8.65 7.92
N ILE A 28 4.77 8.68 9.15
CA ILE A 28 4.68 7.51 10.00
C ILE A 28 3.60 6.65 9.38
N PHE A 29 3.96 5.46 8.90
CA PHE A 29 2.97 4.51 8.44
C PHE A 29 2.15 4.09 9.66
N PRO A 30 0.84 4.42 9.73
CA PRO A 30 0.04 4.05 10.88
C PRO A 30 0.10 2.53 11.06
N PRO A 31 0.38 2.00 12.27
CA PRO A 31 0.38 0.56 12.51
C PRO A 31 -0.94 -0.13 12.14
N GLN A 32 -2.04 0.62 12.05
CA GLN A 32 -3.32 0.10 11.55
C GLN A 32 -3.29 -0.28 10.07
N TYR A 33 -2.28 0.15 9.30
CA TYR A 33 -2.10 -0.25 7.91
C TYR A 33 -1.18 -1.47 7.74
N SER A 34 -0.49 -1.93 8.80
CA SER A 34 0.32 -3.15 8.77
C SER A 34 -0.44 -4.39 9.25
N MET A 35 -1.50 -4.21 10.05
CA MET A 35 -2.43 -5.29 10.45
C MET A 35 -3.69 -5.27 9.56
N ASP A 36 -4.20 -6.45 9.21
CA ASP A 36 -5.43 -6.68 8.44
C ASP A 36 -5.44 -6.21 6.97
N PHE A 37 -4.27 -5.92 6.39
CA PHE A 37 -4.11 -5.71 4.94
C PHE A 37 -3.48 -6.93 4.27
N HIS A 38 -4.14 -7.43 3.21
CA HIS A 38 -3.66 -8.58 2.45
C HIS A 38 -2.70 -8.21 1.31
N GLY A 39 -2.60 -6.92 0.96
CA GLY A 39 -1.77 -6.46 -0.14
C GLY A 39 -1.68 -4.94 -0.19
N TYR A 40 -0.60 -4.45 -0.79
CA TYR A 40 -0.29 -3.03 -0.94
C TYR A 40 -0.06 -2.70 -2.41
N VAL A 41 -0.49 -1.52 -2.83
CA VAL A 41 -0.19 -0.97 -4.16
C VAL A 41 0.62 0.31 -3.95
N LEU A 42 1.88 0.28 -4.37
CA LEU A 42 2.79 1.42 -4.28
C LEU A 42 2.82 2.15 -5.62
N VAL A 43 2.50 3.45 -5.61
CA VAL A 43 2.37 4.27 -6.81
C VAL A 43 3.35 5.44 -6.75
N TYR A 44 3.99 5.73 -7.89
CA TYR A 44 4.89 6.86 -8.06
C TYR A 44 4.65 7.52 -9.42
N SER A 45 5.18 8.72 -9.63
CA SER A 45 5.10 9.42 -10.91
C SER A 45 6.36 9.20 -11.74
N ILE A 46 6.20 8.79 -13.00
CA ILE A 46 7.30 8.65 -13.97
C ILE A 46 7.98 9.97 -14.31
N THR A 47 7.31 11.10 -14.07
CA THR A 47 7.87 12.45 -14.29
C THR A 47 8.54 13.03 -13.05
N SER A 48 8.62 12.27 -11.94
CA SER A 48 9.25 12.71 -10.70
C SER A 48 10.13 11.60 -10.09
N SER A 49 11.44 11.70 -10.32
CA SER A 49 12.43 10.80 -9.70
C SER A 49 12.37 10.82 -8.17
N LYS A 50 12.01 11.96 -7.57
CA LYS A 50 11.82 12.08 -6.12
C LYS A 50 10.67 11.18 -5.64
N SER A 51 9.57 11.09 -6.38
CA SER A 51 8.46 10.20 -6.02
C SER A 51 8.85 8.72 -6.05
N PHE A 52 9.74 8.33 -6.97
CA PHE A 52 10.29 6.98 -7.01
C PHE A 52 11.18 6.68 -5.79
N GLN A 53 12.04 7.62 -5.39
CA GLN A 53 12.85 7.47 -4.18
C GLN A 53 11.98 7.35 -2.93
N ILE A 54 10.93 8.16 -2.82
CA ILE A 54 9.98 8.09 -1.69
C ILE A 54 9.28 6.72 -1.65
N VAL A 55 8.86 6.17 -2.80
CA VAL A 55 8.18 4.88 -2.82
C VAL A 55 9.06 3.73 -2.33
N GLN A 56 10.37 3.80 -2.58
CA GLN A 56 11.35 2.83 -2.04
C GLN A 56 11.45 2.93 -0.51
N ILE A 57 11.51 4.15 0.04
CA ILE A 57 11.53 4.36 1.49
C ILE A 57 10.25 3.82 2.15
N ILE A 58 9.09 4.04 1.52
CA ILE A 58 7.81 3.51 2.02
C ILE A 58 7.81 1.98 2.00
N TYR A 59 8.34 1.37 0.94
CA TYR A 59 8.47 -0.09 0.84
C TYR A 59 9.32 -0.68 1.98
N ASP A 60 10.49 -0.09 2.26
CA ASP A 60 11.37 -0.56 3.32
C ASP A 60 10.70 -0.44 4.70
N LYS A 61 10.04 0.69 4.98
CA LYS A 61 9.27 0.88 6.22
C LYS A 61 8.14 -0.14 6.36
N LEU A 62 7.44 -0.47 5.27
CA LEU A 62 6.39 -1.49 5.29
C LEU A 62 6.99 -2.85 5.67
N LEU A 63 8.08 -3.27 5.03
CA LEU A 63 8.76 -4.53 5.32
C LEU A 63 9.19 -4.65 6.79
N ASP A 64 9.72 -3.57 7.37
CA ASP A 64 10.11 -3.54 8.78
C ASP A 64 8.91 -3.75 9.71
N MET A 65 7.69 -3.34 9.31
CA MET A 65 6.47 -3.46 10.11
C MET A 65 5.78 -4.82 9.97
N VAL A 66 5.70 -5.40 8.76
CA VAL A 66 5.10 -6.74 8.55
C VAL A 66 6.06 -7.87 8.92
N GLY A 67 7.36 -7.58 9.07
CA GLY A 67 8.41 -8.55 9.29
C GLY A 67 8.96 -9.11 7.98
N LYS A 68 10.23 -9.53 7.98
CA LYS A 68 10.81 -10.24 6.85
C LYS A 68 10.16 -11.61 6.72
N ILE A 69 9.56 -11.88 5.56
CA ILE A 69 9.18 -13.22 5.10
C ILE A 69 10.41 -14.13 5.01
#